data_AF-A0A3C0X1S6-F1
#
_entry.id   AF-A0A3C0X1S6-F1
#
_cell.length_a   1.000
_cell.length_b   1.000
_cell.length_c   1.000
_cell.angle_alpha   90.00
_cell.angle_beta   90.00
_cell.angle_gamma   90.00
#
_symmetry.space_group_name_H-M   'P 1'
#
loop_
_entity.id
_entity.type
_entity.pdbx_description
1 polymer ?
#
loop_
_entity_poly.entity_id
_entity_poly.type
_entity_poly.pdbx_seq_one_letter_code
_entity_poly.pdbx_strand_id
1 'polypeptide(L)'
;MTAEQNANYERLYKQMQDFGGTYDYALVKKAFEYCVLKHEGQKRSTGEPYYTHPFNVALIIVSLGMDSKAIAAALLHDVVEDTDATLEDIKREFGEEVALLVDGVTKIGRLNFSTKEQQQAESLRKMLIAMGQDIRVIIIKLADRLHNMRTIDAMTPQKQRDKSVETLEIYAPIAHRLGIRSVKEELEDLALKHLDPIAYKEIENLLTLRKQHREQILEEIKNRIEARLKEVMPGAQMAFQGRVKSIYGIYRKMFVQGKDFDEIYDIYAIRIITDTVANCYNILGVMHDMFRPIPNRFKDYISTPKPNMYQSLHTT
;
A
#
# COMPACT_ATOMS: atom_id res chain seq x y z
N MET A 1 7.21 -29.30 6.82
CA MET A 1 6.45 -28.13 7.30
C MET A 1 5.55 -28.53 8.46
N THR A 2 5.42 -27.67 9.47
CA THR A 2 4.46 -27.82 10.58
C THR A 2 3.03 -27.54 10.13
N ALA A 3 2.03 -27.87 10.96
CA ALA A 3 0.63 -27.56 10.66
C ALA A 3 0.38 -26.06 10.46
N GLU A 4 1.05 -25.21 11.24
CA GLU A 4 0.99 -23.75 11.12
C GLU A 4 1.59 -23.24 9.80
N GLN A 5 2.74 -23.78 9.40
CA GLN A 5 3.39 -23.44 8.13
C GLN A 5 2.51 -23.84 6.94
N ASN A 6 1.88 -25.01 6.99
CA ASN A 6 0.91 -25.44 5.98
C ASN A 6 -0.29 -24.49 5.93
N ALA A 7 -0.86 -24.11 7.07
CA ALA A 7 -1.99 -23.17 7.12
C ALA A 7 -1.63 -21.79 6.55
N ASN A 8 -0.40 -21.30 6.81
CA ASN A 8 0.10 -20.06 6.24
C ASN A 8 0.24 -20.16 4.72
N TYR A 9 0.83 -21.23 4.20
CA TYR A 9 0.91 -21.45 2.76
C TYR A 9 -0.48 -21.52 2.10
N GLU A 10 -1.43 -22.25 2.70
CA GLU A 10 -2.81 -22.33 2.19
C GLU A 10 -3.49 -20.96 2.14
N ARG A 11 -3.19 -20.07 3.09
CA ARG A 11 -3.68 -18.68 3.06
C ARG A 11 -3.09 -17.90 1.88
N LEU A 12 -1.79 -18.03 1.61
CA LEU A 12 -1.16 -17.40 0.45
C LEU A 12 -1.74 -17.95 -0.86
N TYR A 13 -1.87 -19.28 -0.94
CA TYR A 13 -2.45 -19.97 -2.09
C TYR A 13 -3.88 -19.50 -2.37
N LYS A 14 -4.73 -19.45 -1.34
CA LYS A 14 -6.10 -18.95 -1.46
C LYS A 14 -6.14 -17.50 -1.94
N GLN A 15 -5.29 -16.62 -1.40
CA GLN A 15 -5.25 -15.23 -1.83
C GLN A 15 -4.85 -15.07 -3.30
N MET A 16 -3.92 -15.91 -3.79
CA MET A 16 -3.57 -15.95 -5.20
C MET A 16 -4.76 -16.40 -6.06
N GLN A 17 -5.52 -17.41 -5.63
CA GLN A 17 -6.73 -17.84 -6.32
C GLN A 17 -7.80 -16.75 -6.36
N ASP A 18 -8.07 -16.11 -5.21
CA ASP A 18 -9.08 -15.05 -5.07
C ASP A 18 -8.74 -13.83 -5.94
N PHE A 19 -7.44 -13.55 -6.16
CA PHE A 19 -7.03 -12.46 -7.06
C PHE A 19 -7.26 -12.78 -8.55
N GLY A 20 -7.33 -14.06 -8.93
CA GLY A 20 -7.68 -14.47 -10.30
C GLY A 20 -6.55 -14.39 -11.34
N GLY A 21 -5.29 -14.35 -10.91
CA GLY A 21 -4.12 -14.30 -11.80
C GLY A 21 -3.64 -15.69 -12.28
N THR A 22 -2.89 -15.72 -13.40
CA THR A 22 -2.17 -16.92 -13.82
C THR A 22 -0.86 -17.02 -13.05
N TYR A 23 -0.86 -17.83 -11.99
CA TYR A 23 0.30 -18.02 -11.14
C TYR A 23 0.96 -19.38 -11.37
N ASP A 24 2.29 -19.40 -11.35
CA ASP A 24 3.10 -20.58 -11.11
C ASP A 24 3.08 -20.93 -9.61
N TYR A 25 2.11 -21.74 -9.22
CA TYR A 25 1.95 -22.19 -7.84
C TYR A 25 3.10 -23.09 -7.37
N ALA A 26 3.75 -23.83 -8.27
CA ALA A 26 4.85 -24.71 -7.92
C ALA A 26 6.10 -23.89 -7.54
N LEU A 27 6.39 -22.83 -8.29
CA LEU A 27 7.46 -21.88 -7.97
C LEU A 27 7.24 -21.24 -6.60
N VAL A 28 6.03 -20.71 -6.34
CA VAL A 28 5.71 -20.03 -5.08
C VAL A 28 5.77 -21.00 -3.90
N LYS A 29 5.25 -22.23 -4.06
CA LYS A 29 5.37 -23.27 -3.03
C LYS A 29 6.81 -23.59 -2.70
N LYS A 30 7.64 -23.82 -3.72
CA LYS A 30 9.07 -24.10 -3.55
C LYS A 30 9.76 -22.95 -2.81
N ALA A 31 9.44 -21.70 -3.15
CA ALA A 31 10.03 -20.52 -2.49
C ALA A 31 9.60 -20.43 -1.01
N PHE A 32 8.34 -20.72 -0.71
CA PHE A 32 7.83 -20.74 0.67
C PHE A 32 8.53 -21.82 1.50
N GLU A 33 8.62 -23.05 0.99
CA GLU A 33 9.30 -24.16 1.66
C GLU A 33 10.79 -23.86 1.90
N TYR A 34 11.46 -23.27 0.91
CA TYR A 34 12.87 -22.87 1.02
C TYR A 34 13.08 -21.77 2.06
N CYS A 35 12.22 -20.73 2.07
CA CYS A 35 12.23 -19.67 3.09
C CYS A 35 12.05 -20.26 4.49
N VAL A 36 11.07 -21.14 4.68
CA VAL A 36 10.81 -21.81 5.96
C VAL A 36 12.03 -22.61 6.43
N LEU A 37 12.67 -23.36 5.53
CA LEU A 37 13.85 -24.15 5.84
C LEU A 37 15.04 -23.27 6.23
N LYS A 38 15.33 -22.23 5.46
CA LYS A 38 16.50 -21.37 5.68
C LYS A 38 16.41 -20.51 6.94
N HIS A 39 15.20 -20.15 7.33
CA HIS A 39 14.93 -19.39 8.56
C HIS A 39 14.57 -20.30 9.76
N GLU A 40 14.82 -21.61 9.67
CA GLU A 40 14.54 -22.54 10.78
C GLU A 40 15.32 -22.15 12.05
N GLY A 41 14.62 -22.10 13.19
CA GLY A 41 15.20 -21.68 14.47
C GLY A 41 15.39 -20.17 14.64
N GLN A 42 15.26 -19.37 13.58
CA GLN A 42 15.35 -17.91 13.66
C GLN A 42 14.03 -17.30 14.14
N LYS A 43 14.12 -16.27 15.00
CA LYS A 43 12.97 -15.54 15.53
C LYS A 43 13.06 -14.04 15.25
N ARG A 44 11.91 -13.42 15.01
CA ARG A 44 11.74 -11.95 14.96
C ARG A 44 11.91 -11.34 16.36
N SER A 45 12.12 -10.02 16.41
CA SER A 45 12.05 -9.25 17.67
C SER A 45 10.68 -9.33 18.36
N THR A 46 9.62 -9.67 17.62
CA THR A 46 8.27 -9.95 18.14
C THR A 46 8.16 -11.31 18.84
N GLY A 47 9.14 -12.20 18.65
CA GLY A 47 9.14 -13.58 19.18
C GLY A 47 8.62 -14.64 18.20
N GLU A 48 7.99 -14.22 17.09
CA GLU A 48 7.47 -15.12 16.05
C GLU A 48 8.60 -15.76 15.20
N PRO A 49 8.35 -16.91 14.55
CA PRO A 49 9.29 -17.49 13.59
C PRO A 49 9.62 -16.51 12.45
N TYR A 50 10.88 -16.44 12.03
CA TYR A 50 11.31 -15.38 11.10
C TYR A 50 10.61 -15.43 9.73
N TYR A 51 10.29 -16.63 9.23
CA TYR A 51 9.58 -16.83 7.96
C TYR A 51 8.23 -16.10 7.87
N THR A 52 7.61 -15.73 9.01
CA THR A 52 6.33 -15.01 9.03
C THR A 52 6.46 -13.63 8.37
N HIS A 53 7.64 -12.99 8.42
CA HIS A 53 7.85 -11.72 7.75
C HIS A 53 7.84 -11.85 6.22
N PRO A 54 8.72 -12.65 5.58
CA PRO A 54 8.67 -12.87 4.13
C PRO A 54 7.31 -13.36 3.64
N PHE A 55 6.65 -14.22 4.42
CA PHE A 55 5.28 -14.65 4.15
C PHE A 55 4.29 -13.47 4.06
N ASN A 56 4.27 -12.57 5.06
CA ASN A 56 3.37 -11.43 5.03
C ASN A 56 3.74 -10.41 3.93
N VAL A 57 5.03 -10.27 3.59
CA VAL A 57 5.46 -9.46 2.44
C VAL A 57 4.90 -10.06 1.14
N ALA A 58 4.96 -11.38 0.97
CA ALA A 58 4.37 -12.06 -0.17
C ALA A 58 2.85 -11.83 -0.28
N LEU A 59 2.11 -11.85 0.84
CA LEU A 59 0.67 -11.52 0.85
C LEU A 59 0.40 -10.09 0.36
N ILE A 60 1.23 -9.12 0.76
CA ILE A 60 1.14 -7.74 0.27
C ILE A 60 1.39 -7.71 -1.25
N ILE A 61 2.40 -8.43 -1.73
CA ILE A 61 2.74 -8.50 -3.15
C ILE A 61 1.60 -9.12 -3.98
N VAL A 62 0.94 -10.16 -3.49
CA VAL A 62 -0.26 -10.73 -4.14
C VAL A 62 -1.40 -9.70 -4.18
N SER A 63 -1.63 -8.96 -3.09
CA SER A 63 -2.67 -7.91 -3.06
C SER A 63 -2.42 -6.75 -4.03
N LEU A 64 -1.17 -6.56 -4.46
CA LEU A 64 -0.79 -5.59 -5.48
C LEU A 64 -0.88 -6.14 -6.90
N GLY A 65 -1.25 -7.42 -7.06
CA GLY A 65 -1.43 -8.07 -8.35
C GLY A 65 -0.14 -8.42 -9.09
N MET A 66 0.93 -8.65 -8.34
CA MET A 66 2.25 -8.94 -8.90
C MET A 66 2.38 -10.41 -9.31
N ASP A 67 3.32 -10.70 -10.22
CA ASP A 67 3.53 -12.03 -10.79
C ASP A 67 4.20 -13.04 -9.83
N SER A 68 4.18 -14.32 -10.18
CA SER A 68 4.78 -15.40 -9.37
C SER A 68 6.24 -15.20 -9.03
N LYS A 69 7.01 -14.55 -9.92
CA LYS A 69 8.44 -14.28 -9.70
C LYS A 69 8.64 -13.18 -8.65
N ALA A 70 7.83 -12.12 -8.65
CA ALA A 70 7.84 -11.14 -7.58
C ALA A 70 7.39 -11.75 -6.23
N ILE A 71 6.39 -12.63 -6.24
CA ILE A 71 5.94 -13.33 -5.02
C ILE A 71 7.06 -14.23 -4.48
N ALA A 72 7.71 -15.01 -5.34
CA ALA A 72 8.85 -15.84 -4.96
C ALA A 72 10.02 -15.00 -4.44
N ALA A 73 10.37 -13.91 -5.11
CA ALA A 73 11.42 -13.00 -4.65
C ALA A 73 11.07 -12.36 -3.28
N ALA A 74 9.80 -12.02 -3.04
CA ALA A 74 9.34 -11.52 -1.75
C ALA A 74 9.47 -12.56 -0.62
N LEU A 75 9.25 -13.85 -0.91
CA LEU A 75 9.50 -14.92 0.06
C LEU A 75 11.00 -15.12 0.34
N LEU A 76 11.87 -14.77 -0.60
CA LEU A 76 13.30 -15.03 -0.55
C LEU A 76 14.16 -13.80 -0.22
N HIS A 77 13.57 -12.61 -0.10
CA HIS A 77 14.31 -11.35 -0.05
C HIS A 77 15.31 -11.24 1.11
N ASP A 78 14.95 -11.79 2.28
CA ASP A 78 15.81 -11.81 3.47
C ASP A 78 16.62 -13.12 3.60
N VAL A 79 16.39 -14.11 2.73
CA VAL A 79 17.08 -15.40 2.81
C VAL A 79 18.57 -15.25 2.52
N VAL A 80 18.93 -14.46 1.51
CA VAL A 80 20.34 -14.17 1.18
C VAL A 80 21.00 -13.26 2.22
N GLU A 81 20.20 -12.48 2.95
CA GLU A 81 20.72 -11.53 3.92
C GLU A 81 21.02 -12.15 5.28
N ASP A 82 20.10 -12.98 5.77
CA ASP A 82 20.08 -13.42 7.15
C ASP A 82 20.41 -14.91 7.33
N THR A 83 20.72 -15.62 6.25
CA THR A 83 21.00 -17.06 6.27
C THR A 83 22.29 -17.41 5.53
N ASP A 84 22.63 -18.70 5.46
CA ASP A 84 23.79 -19.24 4.74
C ASP A 84 23.57 -19.34 3.21
N ALA A 85 22.38 -19.02 2.72
CA ALA A 85 22.04 -19.10 1.30
C ALA A 85 22.75 -18.02 0.46
N THR A 86 23.20 -18.38 -0.75
CA THR A 86 23.85 -17.45 -1.67
C THR A 86 22.95 -17.08 -2.86
N LEU A 87 23.25 -15.99 -3.56
CA LEU A 87 22.56 -15.63 -4.80
C LEU A 87 22.68 -16.71 -5.89
N GLU A 88 23.81 -17.44 -5.92
CA GLU A 88 24.00 -18.57 -6.84
C GLU A 88 23.05 -19.73 -6.50
N ASP A 89 22.76 -19.96 -5.21
CA ASP A 89 21.74 -20.93 -4.81
C ASP A 89 20.35 -20.50 -5.28
N ILE A 90 19.99 -19.23 -5.11
CA ILE A 90 18.71 -18.70 -5.58
C ILE A 90 18.59 -18.83 -7.10
N LYS A 91 19.64 -18.49 -7.83
CA LYS A 91 19.70 -18.61 -9.30
C LYS A 91 19.54 -20.06 -9.76
N ARG A 92 20.22 -21.00 -9.11
CA ARG A 92 20.12 -22.43 -9.42
C ARG A 92 18.72 -23.00 -9.12
N GLU A 93 18.12 -22.61 -8.00
CA GLU A 93 16.85 -23.18 -7.54
C GLU A 93 15.61 -22.53 -8.16
N PHE A 94 15.66 -21.23 -8.46
CA PHE A 94 14.50 -20.40 -8.85
C PHE A 94 14.69 -19.65 -10.19
N GLY A 95 15.88 -19.72 -10.78
CA GLY A 95 16.20 -19.10 -12.06
C GLY A 95 16.76 -17.68 -11.94
N GLU A 96 17.30 -17.19 -13.06
CA GLU A 96 18.00 -15.90 -13.14
C GLU A 96 17.15 -14.72 -12.66
N GLU A 97 15.90 -14.69 -13.09
CA GLU A 97 15.04 -13.53 -12.87
C GLU A 97 14.69 -13.35 -11.39
N VAL A 98 14.41 -14.44 -10.67
CA VAL A 98 14.17 -14.38 -9.22
C VAL A 98 15.45 -13.96 -8.48
N ALA A 99 16.61 -14.46 -8.90
CA ALA A 99 17.89 -14.07 -8.31
C ALA A 99 18.19 -12.58 -8.52
N LEU A 100 17.92 -12.03 -9.71
CA LEU A 100 18.06 -10.59 -9.99
C LEU A 100 17.12 -9.74 -9.11
N LEU A 101 15.88 -10.18 -8.91
CA LEU A 101 14.94 -9.48 -8.03
C LEU A 101 15.43 -9.49 -6.57
N VAL A 102 15.85 -10.65 -6.06
CA VAL A 102 16.36 -10.79 -4.69
C VAL A 102 17.62 -9.94 -4.49
N ASP A 103 18.59 -10.03 -5.40
CA ASP A 103 19.81 -9.21 -5.38
C ASP A 103 19.50 -7.71 -5.38
N GLY A 104 18.54 -7.28 -6.22
CA GLY A 104 18.07 -5.90 -6.27
C GLY A 104 17.52 -5.42 -4.93
N VAL A 105 16.70 -6.24 -4.26
CA VAL A 105 16.11 -5.89 -2.95
C VAL A 105 17.20 -5.83 -1.87
N THR A 106 18.10 -6.81 -1.84
CA THR A 106 19.18 -6.90 -0.86
C THR A 106 20.15 -5.71 -0.96
N LYS A 107 20.52 -5.32 -2.18
CA LYS A 107 21.40 -4.18 -2.41
C LYS A 107 20.81 -2.86 -1.94
N ILE A 108 19.48 -2.70 -1.96
CA ILE A 108 18.83 -1.49 -1.42
C ILE A 108 18.90 -1.50 0.11
N GLY A 109 18.83 -2.67 0.76
CA GLY A 109 18.87 -2.81 2.22
C GLY A 109 20.24 -2.53 2.86
N ARG A 110 21.33 -2.95 2.21
CA ARG A 110 22.69 -2.97 2.79
C ARG A 110 23.49 -1.66 2.72
N LEU A 111 22.88 -0.58 2.23
CA LEU A 111 23.61 0.66 2.01
C LEU A 111 23.73 1.49 3.29
N ASN A 112 24.81 1.26 4.03
CA ASN A 112 25.23 2.10 5.14
C ASN A 112 25.79 3.42 4.61
N PHE A 113 25.28 4.55 5.10
CA PHE A 113 25.68 5.88 4.63
C PHE A 113 26.01 6.83 5.79
N SER A 114 27.00 7.69 5.55
CA SER A 114 27.77 8.40 6.56
C SER A 114 27.15 9.72 7.08
N THR A 115 26.03 10.22 6.51
CA THR A 115 25.28 11.39 7.03
C THR A 115 23.80 11.38 6.58
N LYS A 116 22.89 12.01 7.37
CA LYS A 116 21.42 11.97 7.19
C LYS A 116 20.89 12.59 5.89
N GLU A 117 21.51 13.67 5.39
CA GLU A 117 21.08 14.32 4.14
C GLU A 117 21.66 13.64 2.89
N GLN A 118 22.91 13.13 2.95
CA GLN A 118 23.45 12.31 1.87
C GLN A 118 22.70 10.97 1.76
N GLN A 119 22.25 10.41 2.90
CA GLN A 119 21.41 9.20 2.99
C GLN A 119 20.16 9.28 2.12
N GLN A 120 19.37 10.36 2.25
CA GLN A 120 18.13 10.51 1.51
C GLN A 120 18.38 10.66 0.00
N ALA A 121 19.36 11.47 -0.39
CA ALA A 121 19.68 11.72 -1.80
C ALA A 121 20.26 10.48 -2.50
N GLU A 122 21.17 9.73 -1.86
CA GLU A 122 21.74 8.50 -2.42
C GLU A 122 20.73 7.35 -2.44
N SER A 123 19.90 7.20 -1.40
CA SER A 123 18.84 6.17 -1.37
C SER A 123 17.79 6.44 -2.45
N LEU A 124 17.41 7.70 -2.63
CA LEU A 124 16.52 8.11 -3.72
C LEU A 124 17.17 7.87 -5.09
N ARG A 125 18.44 8.25 -5.29
CA ARG A 125 19.17 8.03 -6.55
C ARG A 125 19.28 6.56 -6.90
N LYS A 126 19.54 5.69 -5.92
CA LYS A 126 19.68 4.24 -6.14
C LYS A 126 18.33 3.56 -6.32
N MET A 127 17.29 3.97 -5.61
CA MET A 127 15.94 3.54 -5.97
C MET A 127 15.59 3.95 -7.39
N LEU A 128 15.94 5.15 -7.85
CA LEU A 128 15.73 5.56 -9.24
C LEU A 128 16.51 4.71 -10.25
N ILE A 129 17.72 4.24 -9.90
CA ILE A 129 18.51 3.30 -10.73
C ILE A 129 17.86 1.91 -10.73
N ALA A 130 17.42 1.41 -9.58
CA ALA A 130 16.72 0.12 -9.46
C ALA A 130 15.36 0.11 -10.17
N MET A 131 14.61 1.23 -10.10
CA MET A 131 13.42 1.48 -10.92
C MET A 131 13.72 1.37 -12.42
N GLY A 132 14.95 1.72 -12.83
CA GLY A 132 15.39 1.66 -14.21
C GLY A 132 15.68 0.25 -14.73
N GLN A 133 15.82 -0.75 -13.87
CA GLN A 133 16.07 -2.15 -14.27
C GLN A 133 14.81 -3.01 -14.13
N ASP A 134 14.15 -2.96 -12.98
CA ASP A 134 12.90 -3.69 -12.76
C ASP A 134 12.08 -3.06 -11.62
N ILE A 135 10.88 -2.59 -11.94
CA ILE A 135 9.99 -1.95 -10.97
C ILE A 135 9.56 -2.89 -9.83
N ARG A 136 9.56 -4.21 -10.06
CA ARG A 136 9.18 -5.23 -9.07
C ARG A 136 10.07 -5.17 -7.83
N VAL A 137 11.36 -4.83 -7.99
CA VAL A 137 12.31 -4.67 -6.87
C VAL A 137 11.82 -3.60 -5.88
N ILE A 138 11.38 -2.44 -6.39
CA ILE A 138 10.89 -1.35 -5.55
C ILE A 138 9.57 -1.71 -4.89
N ILE A 139 8.68 -2.41 -5.61
CA ILE A 139 7.39 -2.84 -5.07
C ILE A 139 7.61 -3.83 -3.92
N ILE A 140 8.55 -4.78 -4.07
CA ILE A 140 8.95 -5.70 -2.98
C ILE A 140 9.50 -4.90 -1.80
N LYS A 141 10.37 -3.90 -2.03
CA LYS A 141 10.93 -3.10 -0.94
C LYS A 141 9.88 -2.25 -0.21
N LEU A 142 8.88 -1.73 -0.93
CA LEU A 142 7.75 -1.03 -0.32
C LEU A 142 6.90 -1.98 0.53
N ALA A 143 6.68 -3.22 0.07
CA ALA A 143 5.95 -4.23 0.82
C ALA A 143 6.71 -4.68 2.08
N ASP A 144 8.02 -4.89 1.97
CA ASP A 144 8.92 -5.11 3.11
C ASP A 144 8.80 -3.97 4.13
N ARG A 145 9.00 -2.72 3.69
CA ARG A 145 8.88 -1.56 4.58
C ARG A 145 7.50 -1.47 5.23
N LEU A 146 6.42 -1.73 4.48
CA LEU A 146 5.07 -1.72 5.01
C LEU A 146 4.87 -2.75 6.13
N HIS A 147 5.32 -3.99 5.92
CA HIS A 147 5.24 -5.00 6.97
C HIS A 147 6.10 -4.65 8.19
N ASN A 148 7.28 -4.10 7.96
CA ASN A 148 8.15 -3.61 9.03
C ASN A 148 7.49 -2.48 9.84
N MET A 149 6.74 -1.58 9.19
CA MET A 149 5.98 -0.53 9.88
C MET A 149 4.76 -1.10 10.65
N ARG A 150 4.11 -2.15 10.14
CA ARG A 150 3.00 -2.83 10.86
C ARG A 150 3.46 -3.53 12.14
N THR A 151 4.72 -3.93 12.23
CA THR A 151 5.31 -4.68 13.36
C THR A 151 6.34 -3.86 14.16
N ILE A 152 6.37 -2.54 13.94
CA ILE A 152 7.39 -1.64 14.48
C ILE A 152 7.31 -1.48 16.01
N ASP A 153 6.15 -1.76 16.61
CA ASP A 153 5.88 -1.63 18.05
C ASP A 153 6.85 -2.47 18.92
N ALA A 154 7.43 -3.55 18.38
CA ALA A 154 8.41 -4.39 19.07
C ALA A 154 9.83 -3.78 19.12
N MET A 155 10.08 -2.66 18.43
CA MET A 155 11.38 -1.98 18.40
C MET A 155 11.50 -0.92 19.51
N THR A 156 12.73 -0.47 19.80
CA THR A 156 12.94 0.64 20.74
C THR A 156 12.36 1.96 20.21
N PRO A 157 11.90 2.89 21.07
CA PRO A 157 11.26 4.14 20.64
C PRO A 157 12.11 4.97 19.65
N GLN A 158 13.43 4.98 19.85
CA GLN A 158 14.34 5.67 18.93
C GLN A 158 14.31 5.04 17.53
N LYS A 159 14.43 3.71 17.43
CA LYS A 159 14.35 3.00 16.14
C LYS A 159 12.98 3.16 15.48
N GLN A 160 11.90 3.21 16.28
CA GLN A 160 10.56 3.47 15.77
C GLN A 160 10.50 4.84 15.07
N ARG A 161 11.02 5.89 15.73
CA ARG A 161 11.08 7.24 15.16
C ARG A 161 11.95 7.30 13.91
N ASP A 162 13.17 6.75 13.95
CA ASP A 162 14.10 6.79 12.82
C ASP A 162 13.51 6.12 11.57
N LYS A 163 12.92 4.92 11.73
CA LYS A 163 12.24 4.24 10.62
C LYS A 163 10.98 4.96 10.14
N SER A 164 10.26 5.64 11.02
CA SER A 164 9.07 6.41 10.65
C SER A 164 9.42 7.66 9.85
N VAL A 165 10.50 8.36 10.22
CA VAL A 165 11.05 9.49 9.44
C VAL A 165 11.45 9.01 8.05
N GLU A 166 12.25 7.95 7.96
CA GLU A 166 12.68 7.34 6.70
C GLU A 166 11.47 6.95 5.82
N THR A 167 10.42 6.42 6.44
CA THR A 167 9.18 6.03 5.77
C THR A 167 8.48 7.22 5.12
N LEU A 168 8.33 8.34 5.82
CA LEU A 168 7.68 9.54 5.29
C LEU A 168 8.51 10.27 4.24
N GLU A 169 9.83 10.28 4.39
CA GLU A 169 10.71 11.07 3.52
C GLU A 169 11.09 10.32 2.24
N ILE A 170 11.15 8.99 2.29
CA ILE A 170 11.65 8.16 1.19
C ILE A 170 10.53 7.27 0.62
N TYR A 171 10.01 6.34 1.41
CA TYR A 171 9.14 5.28 0.89
C TYR A 171 7.74 5.76 0.50
N ALA A 172 7.10 6.61 1.31
CA ALA A 172 5.78 7.15 0.99
C ALA A 172 5.79 8.00 -0.30
N PRO A 173 6.75 8.92 -0.54
CA PRO A 173 6.88 9.63 -1.82
C PRO A 173 7.07 8.71 -3.02
N ILE A 174 7.79 7.59 -2.85
CA ILE A 174 8.01 6.61 -3.91
C ILE A 174 6.73 5.85 -4.22
N ALA A 175 6.03 5.34 -3.20
CA ALA A 175 4.71 4.73 -3.38
C ALA A 175 3.72 5.69 -4.07
N HIS A 176 3.75 6.98 -3.71
CA HIS A 176 2.94 8.00 -4.37
C HIS A 176 3.29 8.17 -5.86
N ARG A 177 4.58 8.19 -6.20
CA ARG A 177 5.07 8.32 -7.58
C ARG A 177 4.69 7.11 -8.44
N LEU A 178 4.70 5.92 -7.86
CA LEU A 178 4.25 4.69 -8.51
C LEU A 178 2.73 4.52 -8.56
N GLY A 179 1.97 5.46 -7.99
CA GLY A 179 0.51 5.38 -7.95
C GLY A 179 -0.06 4.35 -6.96
N ILE A 180 0.78 3.75 -6.11
CA ILE A 180 0.38 2.73 -5.12
C ILE A 180 -0.19 3.41 -3.87
N ARG A 181 -1.38 3.99 -4.03
CA ARG A 181 -1.99 4.86 -3.01
C ARG A 181 -2.27 4.14 -1.69
N SER A 182 -2.71 2.89 -1.73
CA SER A 182 -3.00 2.09 -0.52
C SER A 182 -1.77 1.96 0.38
N VAL A 183 -0.65 1.52 -0.20
CA VAL A 183 0.64 1.41 0.51
C VAL A 183 1.10 2.79 1.00
N LYS A 184 0.98 3.82 0.17
CA LYS A 184 1.34 5.20 0.55
C LYS A 184 0.56 5.69 1.78
N GLU A 185 -0.78 5.62 1.72
CA GLU A 185 -1.65 6.09 2.79
C GLU A 185 -1.40 5.31 4.09
N GLU A 186 -1.18 4.00 4.02
CA GLU A 186 -0.90 3.18 5.20
C GLU A 186 0.49 3.43 5.81
N LEU A 187 1.54 3.57 4.98
CA LEU A 187 2.87 3.94 5.44
C LEU A 187 2.86 5.31 6.16
N GLU A 188 2.13 6.27 5.60
CA GLU A 188 1.97 7.61 6.17
C GLU A 188 1.27 7.57 7.55
N ASP A 189 0.16 6.83 7.66
CA ASP A 189 -0.60 6.71 8.91
C ASP A 189 0.23 5.99 9.99
N LEU A 190 0.90 4.88 9.63
CA LEU A 190 1.78 4.15 10.54
C LEU A 190 2.95 5.01 11.01
N ALA A 191 3.60 5.76 10.13
CA ALA A 191 4.69 6.64 10.53
C ALA A 191 4.23 7.78 11.45
N LEU A 192 3.06 8.38 11.15
CA LEU A 192 2.50 9.45 11.99
C LEU A 192 2.24 8.98 13.41
N LYS A 193 1.74 7.75 13.60
CA LYS A 193 1.47 7.14 14.91
C LYS A 193 2.69 7.21 15.84
N HIS A 194 3.90 7.10 15.31
CA HIS A 194 5.15 7.13 16.12
C HIS A 194 5.83 8.50 16.16
N LEU A 195 5.63 9.34 15.15
CA LEU A 195 6.23 10.67 15.08
C LEU A 195 5.44 11.69 15.91
N ASP A 196 4.11 11.64 15.82
CA ASP A 196 3.19 12.51 16.55
C ASP A 196 1.97 11.71 17.05
N PRO A 197 2.14 10.90 18.12
CA PRO A 197 1.07 10.07 18.65
C PRO A 197 -0.11 10.89 19.21
N ILE A 198 0.15 12.14 19.62
CA ILE A 198 -0.88 13.03 20.18
C ILE A 198 -1.82 13.47 19.07
N ALA A 199 -1.28 14.04 17.99
CA ALA A 199 -2.10 14.46 16.84
C ALA A 199 -2.78 13.27 16.16
N TYR A 200 -2.10 12.11 16.07
CA TYR A 200 -2.71 10.88 15.55
C TYR A 200 -3.97 10.50 16.35
N LYS A 201 -3.86 10.47 17.69
CA LYS A 201 -4.96 10.10 18.58
C LYS A 201 -6.09 11.13 18.56
N GLU A 202 -5.75 12.42 18.46
CA GLU A 202 -6.74 13.49 18.33
C GLU A 202 -7.60 13.30 17.08
N ILE A 203 -6.98 13.09 15.92
CA ILE A 203 -7.68 12.84 14.65
C ILE A 203 -8.49 11.54 14.72
N GLU A 204 -7.92 10.46 15.29
CA GLU A 204 -8.62 9.19 15.49
C GLU A 204 -9.90 9.36 16.34
N ASN A 205 -9.82 10.15 17.42
CA ASN A 205 -10.96 10.47 18.26
C ASN A 205 -12.01 11.30 17.52
N LEU A 206 -11.60 12.30 16.72
CA LEU A 206 -12.53 13.10 15.91
C LEU A 206 -13.23 12.25 14.83
N LEU A 207 -12.52 11.31 14.23
CA LEU A 207 -13.07 10.38 13.23
C LEU A 207 -14.06 9.38 13.84
N THR A 208 -13.81 8.92 15.06
CA THR A 208 -14.69 8.00 15.80
C THR A 208 -15.92 8.72 16.37
N LEU A 209 -15.78 9.98 16.78
CA LEU A 209 -16.87 10.79 17.30
C LEU A 209 -17.95 11.01 16.24
N ARG A 210 -19.16 10.48 16.45
CA ARG A 210 -20.28 10.48 15.49
C ARG A 210 -20.05 9.66 14.21
N LYS A 211 -19.10 8.72 14.23
CA LYS A 211 -18.84 7.81 13.09
C LYS A 211 -20.11 7.13 12.58
N GLN A 212 -20.88 6.51 13.47
CA GLN A 212 -22.12 5.80 13.12
C GLN A 212 -23.13 6.69 12.40
N HIS A 213 -23.34 7.92 12.92
CA HIS A 213 -24.26 8.86 12.30
C HIS A 213 -23.79 9.30 10.91
N ARG A 214 -22.48 9.53 10.73
CA ARG A 214 -21.91 9.87 9.42
C ARG A 214 -21.97 8.71 8.42
N GLU A 215 -21.74 7.48 8.87
CA GLU A 215 -21.88 6.29 8.05
C GLU A 215 -23.33 6.09 7.59
N GLN A 216 -24.31 6.33 8.47
CA GLN A 216 -25.74 6.30 8.11
C GLN A 216 -26.07 7.33 7.03
N ILE A 217 -25.65 8.59 7.21
CA ILE A 217 -25.88 9.65 6.22
C ILE A 217 -25.21 9.30 4.88
N LEU A 218 -23.99 8.79 4.89
CA LEU A 218 -23.30 8.40 3.66
C LEU A 218 -24.01 7.26 2.94
N GLU A 219 -24.54 6.28 3.67
CA GLU A 219 -25.28 5.17 3.08
C GLU A 219 -26.62 5.65 2.51
N GLU A 220 -27.32 6.57 3.17
CA GLU A 220 -28.53 7.21 2.64
C GLU A 220 -28.26 7.98 1.35
N ILE A 221 -27.21 8.80 1.32
CA ILE A 221 -26.80 9.55 0.13
C ILE A 221 -26.39 8.59 -0.98
N LYS A 222 -25.62 7.55 -0.67
CA LYS A 222 -25.21 6.51 -1.62
C LYS A 222 -26.41 5.80 -2.23
N ASN A 223 -27.38 5.37 -1.42
CA ASN A 223 -28.60 4.70 -1.90
C ASN A 223 -29.41 5.62 -2.81
N ARG A 224 -29.52 6.91 -2.47
CA ARG A 224 -30.19 7.90 -3.30
C ARG A 224 -29.49 8.11 -4.65
N ILE A 225 -28.16 8.21 -4.63
CA ILE A 225 -27.33 8.32 -5.85
C ILE A 225 -27.49 7.07 -6.72
N GLU A 226 -27.40 5.88 -6.11
CA GLU A 226 -27.50 4.60 -6.83
C GLU A 226 -28.87 4.43 -7.48
N ALA A 227 -29.95 4.76 -6.77
CA ALA A 227 -31.31 4.70 -7.32
C ALA A 227 -31.46 5.63 -8.54
N ARG A 228 -30.98 6.87 -8.44
CA ARG A 228 -31.06 7.85 -9.53
C ARG A 228 -30.23 7.43 -10.74
N LEU A 229 -29.03 6.90 -10.52
CA LEU A 229 -28.16 6.44 -11.60
C LEU A 229 -28.71 5.18 -12.29
N LYS A 230 -29.36 4.26 -11.57
CA LYS A 230 -30.04 3.11 -12.16
C LYS A 230 -31.23 3.51 -13.05
N GLU A 231 -31.95 4.58 -12.68
CA GLU A 231 -33.06 5.12 -13.47
C GLU A 231 -32.56 5.76 -14.77
N VAL A 232 -31.52 6.61 -14.69
CA VAL A 232 -31.03 7.40 -15.82
C VAL A 232 -30.08 6.60 -16.73
N MET A 233 -29.36 5.62 -16.17
CA MET A 233 -28.31 4.85 -16.86
C MET A 233 -28.43 3.34 -16.57
N PRO A 234 -29.56 2.67 -16.91
CA PRO A 234 -29.85 1.29 -16.50
C PRO A 234 -28.87 0.23 -17.04
N GLY A 235 -28.11 0.54 -18.10
CA GLY A 235 -27.13 -0.36 -18.71
C GLY A 235 -25.68 -0.15 -18.26
N ALA A 236 -25.39 0.86 -17.44
CA ALA A 236 -24.02 1.18 -17.04
C ALA A 236 -23.59 0.36 -15.81
N GLN A 237 -22.43 -0.27 -15.89
CA GLN A 237 -21.85 -0.97 -14.75
C GLN A 237 -21.27 0.06 -13.77
N MET A 238 -21.71 0.01 -12.52
CA MET A 238 -21.31 0.94 -11.48
C MET A 238 -21.08 0.22 -10.15
N ALA A 239 -19.95 0.51 -9.52
CA ALA A 239 -19.66 0.09 -8.15
C ALA A 239 -19.51 1.32 -7.25
N PHE A 240 -20.22 1.30 -6.11
CA PHE A 240 -20.22 2.39 -5.15
C PHE A 240 -19.38 2.01 -3.93
N GLN A 241 -18.44 2.88 -3.55
CA GLN A 241 -17.57 2.67 -2.41
C GLN A 241 -17.53 3.92 -1.54
N GLY A 242 -17.78 3.77 -0.25
CA GLY A 242 -17.43 4.80 0.74
C GLY A 242 -15.92 4.94 0.82
N ARG A 243 -15.42 6.18 0.84
CA ARG A 243 -14.01 6.50 1.06
C ARG A 243 -13.90 7.42 2.26
N VAL A 244 -13.08 7.01 3.22
CA VAL A 244 -12.61 7.87 4.31
C VAL A 244 -11.19 8.33 3.96
N LYS A 245 -10.88 9.60 4.25
CA LYS A 245 -9.53 10.14 4.12
C LYS A 245 -8.59 9.49 5.14
N SER A 246 -7.34 9.25 4.78
CA SER A 246 -6.32 8.75 5.72
C SER A 246 -6.04 9.76 6.84
N ILE A 247 -5.59 9.26 8.00
CA ILE A 247 -5.33 10.09 9.18
C ILE A 247 -4.25 11.12 8.86
N TYR A 248 -3.18 10.71 8.20
CA TYR A 248 -2.12 11.61 7.75
C TYR A 248 -2.61 12.66 6.74
N GLY A 249 -3.57 12.29 5.89
CA GLY A 249 -4.21 13.22 4.97
C GLY A 249 -5.01 14.31 5.68
N ILE A 250 -5.60 14.00 6.84
CA ILE A 250 -6.29 14.96 7.73
C ILE A 250 -5.25 15.77 8.51
N TYR A 251 -4.23 15.13 9.07
CA TYR A 251 -3.13 15.76 9.78
C TYR A 251 -2.48 16.88 8.97
N ARG A 252 -2.16 16.61 7.70
CA ARG A 252 -1.62 17.60 6.75
C ARG A 252 -2.56 18.78 6.51
N LYS A 253 -3.87 18.63 6.66
CA LYS A 253 -4.81 19.73 6.51
C LYS A 253 -4.97 20.54 7.79
N MET A 254 -5.05 19.85 8.93
CA MET A 254 -5.21 20.51 10.22
C MET A 254 -3.93 21.23 10.66
N PHE A 255 -2.83 20.49 10.78
CA PHE A 255 -1.62 21.01 11.42
C PHE A 255 -0.68 21.71 10.45
N VAL A 256 -0.67 21.32 9.16
CA VAL A 256 0.23 21.92 8.16
C VAL A 256 -0.44 23.04 7.35
N GLN A 257 -1.74 22.94 7.06
CA GLN A 257 -2.49 23.96 6.32
C GLN A 257 -3.32 24.87 7.21
N GLY A 258 -3.40 24.61 8.52
CA GLY A 258 -4.14 25.43 9.48
C GLY A 258 -5.65 25.44 9.27
N LYS A 259 -6.23 24.31 8.81
CA LYS A 259 -7.68 24.18 8.60
C LYS A 259 -8.33 23.52 9.79
N ASP A 260 -9.49 24.02 10.19
CA ASP A 260 -10.26 23.33 11.23
C ASP A 260 -10.83 22.02 10.69
N PHE A 261 -11.06 21.05 11.58
CA PHE A 261 -11.58 19.73 11.20
C PHE A 261 -12.91 19.85 10.42
N ASP A 262 -13.78 20.76 10.84
CA ASP A 262 -15.09 21.00 10.22
C ASP A 262 -14.99 21.65 8.82
N GLU A 263 -13.87 22.28 8.48
CA GLU A 263 -13.61 22.85 7.14
C GLU A 263 -13.13 21.80 6.13
N ILE A 264 -12.88 20.57 6.59
CA ILE A 264 -12.40 19.48 5.73
C ILE A 264 -13.59 18.71 5.15
N TYR A 265 -14.17 19.28 4.09
CA TYR A 265 -15.31 18.68 3.38
C TYR A 265 -15.02 17.31 2.74
N ASP A 266 -13.75 16.94 2.54
CA ASP A 266 -13.35 15.71 1.83
C ASP A 266 -12.86 14.59 2.78
N ILE A 267 -13.26 14.63 4.06
CA ILE A 267 -13.04 13.51 4.99
C ILE A 267 -13.79 12.28 4.51
N TYR A 268 -15.06 12.48 4.12
CA TYR A 268 -15.93 11.42 3.62
C TYR A 268 -16.25 11.70 2.15
N ALA A 269 -16.18 10.65 1.33
CA ALA A 269 -16.53 10.75 -0.08
C ALA A 269 -17.17 9.45 -0.56
N ILE A 270 -18.02 9.56 -1.57
CA ILE A 270 -18.53 8.42 -2.32
C ILE A 270 -17.70 8.31 -3.59
N ARG A 271 -17.09 7.14 -3.80
CA ARG A 271 -16.41 6.79 -5.04
C ARG A 271 -17.36 5.95 -5.89
N ILE A 272 -17.51 6.37 -7.13
CA ILE A 272 -18.26 5.64 -8.15
C ILE A 272 -17.24 5.13 -9.17
N ILE A 273 -17.19 3.82 -9.37
CA ILE A 273 -16.32 3.15 -10.34
C ILE A 273 -17.20 2.69 -11.49
N THR A 274 -16.82 3.03 -12.72
CA THR A 274 -17.55 2.66 -13.94
C THR A 274 -16.58 2.24 -15.03
N ASP A 275 -17.10 1.70 -16.13
CA ASP A 275 -16.40 1.03 -17.20
C ASP A 275 -15.91 1.97 -18.32
N THR A 276 -16.54 3.14 -18.51
CA THR A 276 -16.19 4.07 -19.60
C THR A 276 -15.98 5.50 -19.13
N VAL A 277 -15.13 6.24 -19.85
CA VAL A 277 -14.92 7.68 -19.62
C VAL A 277 -16.20 8.48 -19.86
N ALA A 278 -17.01 8.09 -20.85
CA ALA A 278 -18.31 8.71 -21.11
C ALA A 278 -19.24 8.59 -19.89
N ASN A 279 -19.28 7.41 -19.26
CA ASN A 279 -20.06 7.21 -18.04
C ASN A 279 -19.58 8.11 -16.90
N CYS A 280 -18.27 8.35 -16.74
CA CYS A 280 -17.76 9.29 -15.74
C CYS A 280 -18.37 10.70 -15.87
N TYR A 281 -18.41 11.26 -17.08
CA TYR A 281 -18.97 12.60 -17.32
C TYR A 281 -20.50 12.63 -17.22
N ASN A 282 -21.19 11.57 -17.66
CA ASN A 282 -22.64 11.46 -17.48
C ASN A 282 -23.01 11.40 -16.00
N ILE A 283 -22.29 10.60 -15.21
CA ILE A 283 -22.45 10.52 -13.76
C ILE A 283 -22.21 11.90 -13.13
N LEU A 284 -21.17 12.64 -13.54
CA LEU A 284 -20.92 14.00 -13.05
C LEU A 284 -22.12 14.93 -13.31
N GLY A 285 -22.69 14.88 -14.52
CA GLY A 285 -23.88 15.65 -14.88
C GLY A 285 -25.07 15.32 -13.96
N VAL A 286 -25.33 14.04 -13.72
CA VAL A 286 -26.38 13.60 -12.78
C VAL A 286 -26.08 14.08 -11.36
N MET A 287 -24.81 14.09 -10.92
CA MET A 287 -24.45 14.59 -9.59
C MET A 287 -24.71 16.09 -9.45
N HIS A 288 -24.44 16.89 -10.49
CA HIS A 288 -24.70 18.34 -10.48
C HIS A 288 -26.18 18.70 -10.62
N ASP A 289 -27.00 17.81 -11.19
CA ASP A 289 -28.47 17.89 -11.17
C ASP A 289 -29.02 17.57 -9.77
N MET A 290 -28.50 16.53 -9.13
CA MET A 290 -28.95 16.09 -7.79
C MET A 290 -28.49 17.01 -6.65
N PHE A 291 -27.30 17.60 -6.79
CA PHE A 291 -26.64 18.38 -5.73
C PHE A 291 -26.05 19.66 -6.30
N ARG A 292 -26.18 20.76 -5.55
CA ARG A 292 -25.57 22.04 -5.93
C ARG A 292 -24.04 21.96 -5.74
N PRO A 293 -23.23 22.06 -6.81
CA PRO A 293 -21.78 21.97 -6.68
C PRO A 293 -21.20 23.21 -5.98
N ILE A 294 -20.13 23.01 -5.22
CA ILE A 294 -19.39 24.10 -4.59
C ILE A 294 -18.43 24.72 -5.62
N PRO A 295 -18.46 26.05 -5.84
CA PRO A 295 -17.56 26.71 -6.77
C PRO A 295 -16.08 26.42 -6.47
N ASN A 296 -15.26 26.30 -7.53
CA ASN A 296 -13.81 26.03 -7.45
C ASN A 296 -13.41 24.71 -6.77
N ARG A 297 -14.35 23.77 -6.58
CA ARG A 297 -14.09 22.44 -6.02
C ARG A 297 -14.23 21.29 -7.02
N PHE A 298 -14.49 21.59 -8.30
CA PHE A 298 -14.43 20.62 -9.38
C PHE A 298 -12.99 20.44 -9.89
N LYS A 299 -12.56 19.20 -10.12
CA LYS A 299 -11.27 18.85 -10.71
C LYS A 299 -11.41 17.70 -11.70
N ASP A 300 -10.97 17.93 -12.93
CA ASP A 300 -10.97 16.93 -14.00
C ASP A 300 -9.57 16.33 -14.19
N TYR A 301 -9.28 15.24 -13.47
CA TYR A 301 -8.04 14.48 -13.68
C TYR A 301 -8.15 13.43 -14.78
N ILE A 302 -9.31 13.28 -15.45
CA ILE A 302 -9.38 12.45 -16.66
C ILE A 302 -8.73 13.20 -17.81
N SER A 303 -9.13 14.46 -18.03
CA SER A 303 -8.56 15.36 -19.04
C SER A 303 -7.14 15.81 -18.70
N THR A 304 -6.85 16.01 -17.41
CA THR A 304 -5.52 16.39 -16.93
C THR A 304 -4.99 15.39 -15.90
N PRO A 305 -4.51 14.21 -16.34
CA PRO A 305 -3.98 13.19 -15.45
C PRO A 305 -2.86 13.73 -14.57
N LYS A 306 -2.77 13.23 -13.33
CA LYS A 306 -1.64 13.55 -12.47
C LYS A 306 -0.35 12.89 -13.00
N PRO A 307 0.84 13.38 -12.59
CA PRO A 307 2.11 12.79 -12.99
C PRO A 307 2.28 11.30 -12.67
N ASN A 308 1.53 10.77 -11.69
CA ASN A 308 1.51 9.36 -11.33
C ASN A 308 0.39 8.57 -12.05
N MET A 309 -0.07 9.06 -13.20
CA MET A 309 -1.13 8.47 -14.03
C MET A 309 -2.51 8.39 -13.35
N TYR A 310 -2.71 9.03 -12.20
CA TYR A 310 -4.01 9.05 -11.54
C TYR A 310 -5.04 9.84 -12.35
N GLN A 311 -6.17 9.19 -12.66
CA GLN A 311 -7.32 9.75 -13.37
C GLN A 311 -8.62 9.57 -12.58
N SER A 312 -9.41 10.64 -12.47
CA SER A 312 -10.71 10.67 -11.77
C SER A 312 -11.38 12.04 -11.92
N LEU A 313 -12.71 12.11 -11.83
CA LEU A 313 -13.43 13.36 -11.66
C LEU A 313 -13.72 13.59 -10.19
N HIS A 314 -13.32 14.74 -9.65
CA HIS A 314 -13.62 15.12 -8.26
C HIS A 314 -14.60 16.29 -8.28
N THR A 315 -15.68 16.18 -7.51
CA THR A 315 -16.63 17.28 -7.25
C THR A 315 -16.94 17.30 -5.77
N THR A 316 -17.20 18.49 -5.23
CA THR A 316 -17.68 18.72 -3.86
C THR A 316 -18.96 19.53 -3.94
#